data_AF-A0A436GNF3-F1
#
_entry.id   AF-A0A436GNF3-F1
#
_cell.length_a   1.000
_cell.length_b   1.000
_cell.length_c   1.000
_cell.angle_alpha   90.00
_cell.angle_beta   90.00
_cell.angle_gamma   90.00
#
_symmetry.space_group_name_H-M   'P 1'
#
loop_
_entity.id
_entity.type
_entity.pdbx_description
1 polymer ?
#
loop_
_entity_poly.entity_id
_entity_poly.type
_entity_poly.pdbx_seq_one_letter_code
_entity_poly.pdbx_strand_id
1 'polypeptide(L)' 'MMRLELVKRPQRSMLFSALSPFIAFALTIIAGAVMFALLGVNPLTAFNIY' A
#
# COMPACT_ATOMS: atom_id res chain seq x y z
N MET A 1 -21.21 22.11 -15.33
CA MET A 1 -19.82 21.79 -15.74
C MET A 1 -18.93 22.11 -14.54
N MET A 2 -18.36 21.11 -13.86
CA MET A 2 -17.51 21.33 -12.68
C MET A 2 -16.05 21.36 -13.14
N ARG A 3 -15.34 22.46 -12.90
CA ARG A 3 -13.94 22.65 -13.32
C ARG A 3 -13.04 22.41 -12.10
N LEU A 4 -12.36 21.27 -12.06
CA LEU A 4 -11.38 20.93 -11.02
C LEU A 4 -10.06 21.62 -11.36
N GLU A 5 -9.68 22.64 -10.57
CA GLU A 5 -8.39 23.32 -10.71
C GLU A 5 -7.39 22.70 -9.72
N LEU A 6 -6.26 22.22 -10.25
CA LEU A 6 -5.17 21.70 -9.42
C LEU A 6 -4.39 22.87 -8.81
N VAL A 7 -4.69 23.18 -7.55
CA VAL A 7 -3.93 24.17 -6.79
C VAL A 7 -2.74 23.50 -6.11
N LYS A 8 -1.52 23.99 -6.38
CA LYS A 8 -0.30 23.52 -5.72
C LYS A 8 -0.43 23.72 -4.21
N ARG A 9 -0.30 22.65 -3.43
CA ARG A 9 -0.30 22.77 -1.96
C ARG A 9 0.97 23.51 -1.51
N PRO A 10 0.87 24.48 -0.59
CA PRO A 10 2.01 25.27 -0.12
C PRO A 10 3.06 24.40 0.60
N GLN A 11 2.63 23.31 1.25
CA GLN A 11 3.51 22.35 1.90
C GLN A 11 2.94 20.94 1.78
N ARG A 12 3.81 19.94 1.64
CA ARG A 12 3.42 18.52 1.69
C ARG A 12 3.03 18.14 3.12
N SER A 13 2.02 17.28 3.25
CA SER A 13 1.63 16.76 4.57
C SER A 13 2.76 15.89 5.14
N MET A 14 3.34 16.31 6.27
CA MET A 14 4.37 15.53 6.96
C MET A 14 3.84 14.19 7.44
N LEU A 15 2.63 14.19 8.00
CA LEU A 15 1.97 13.01 8.53
C LEU A 15 1.70 11.99 7.42
N PHE A 16 1.19 12.45 6.26
CA PHE A 16 0.98 11.57 5.10
C PHE A 16 2.30 11.10 4.48
N SER A 17 3.32 11.97 4.43
CA SER A 17 4.64 11.59 3.92
C SER A 17 5.29 10.51 4.78
N ALA A 18 5.09 10.58 6.10
CA ALA A 18 5.56 9.56 7.04
C ALA A 18 4.73 8.27 6.96
N LEU A 19 3.40 8.34 6.95
CA LEU A 19 2.54 7.14 7.00
C LEU A 19 2.38 6.40 5.67
N SER A 20 2.42 7.11 4.55
CA SER A 20 2.23 6.51 3.22
C SER A 20 3.14 5.31 2.90
N PRO A 21 4.46 5.31 3.20
CA PRO A 21 5.28 4.12 2.96
C PRO A 21 4.85 2.92 3.81
N PHE A 22 4.44 3.12 5.07
CA PHE A 22 4.00 2.02 5.93
C PHE A 22 2.67 1.45 5.48
N ILE A 23 1.72 2.29 5.09
CA ILE A 23 0.42 1.85 4.56
C ILE A 23 0.64 1.10 3.25
N ALA A 24 1.46 1.64 2.34
CA ALA A 24 1.79 0.98 1.08
C ALA A 24 2.44 -0.39 1.31
N PHE A 25 3.39 -0.48 2.25
CA PHE A 25 4.05 -1.73 2.61
C PHE A 25 3.06 -2.76 3.20
N ALA A 26 2.22 -2.36 4.16
CA ALA A 26 1.23 -3.23 4.76
C ALA A 26 0.24 -3.76 3.71
N LEU A 27 -0.26 -2.90 2.84
CA LEU A 27 -1.14 -3.30 1.73
C LEU A 27 -0.45 -4.27 0.77
N THR A 28 0.84 -4.07 0.52
CA THR A 28 1.63 -4.98 -0.35
C THR A 28 1.74 -6.37 0.26
N ILE A 29 2.05 -6.47 1.57
CA ILE A 29 2.08 -7.76 2.28
C ILE A 29 0.70 -8.42 2.24
N ILE A 30 -0.38 -7.68 2.50
CA ILE A 30 -1.74 -8.23 2.47
C ILE A 30 -2.05 -8.77 1.07
N ALA A 31 -1.73 -8.01 0.01
CA ALA A 31 -1.95 -8.44 -1.36
C ALA A 31 -1.17 -9.73 -1.69
N GLY A 32 0.12 -9.80 -1.32
CA GLY A 32 0.93 -11.01 -1.49
C GLY A 32 0.37 -12.19 -0.70
N ALA A 33 -0.10 -11.97 0.52
CA ALA A 33 -0.68 -13.02 1.36
C ALA A 33 -1.96 -13.59 0.74
N VAL A 34 -2.81 -12.71 0.22
CA VAL A 34 -4.01 -13.11 -0.52
C VAL A 34 -3.63 -13.90 -1.77
N MET A 35 -2.63 -13.48 -2.54
CA MET A 35 -2.17 -14.22 -3.72
C MET A 35 -1.69 -15.63 -3.34
N PHE A 36 -0.86 -15.78 -2.31
CA PHE A 36 -0.40 -17.09 -1.85
C PHE A 36 -1.57 -17.97 -1.37
N ALA A 37 -2.51 -17.39 -0.61
CA ALA A 37 -3.69 -18.11 -0.15
C ALA A 37 -4.57 -18.59 -1.32
N LEU A 38 -4.74 -17.78 -2.36
CA LEU A 38 -5.48 -18.15 -3.58
C LEU A 38 -4.80 -19.28 -4.35
N LEU A 39 -3.47 -19.39 -4.27
CA LEU A 39 -2.69 -20.50 -4.83
C LEU A 39 -2.72 -21.76 -3.95
N GLY A 40 -3.39 -21.73 -2.79
CA GLY A 40 -3.42 -22.84 -1.84
C GLY A 40 -2.13 -22.97 -1.00
N VAL A 41 -1.25 -21.98 -1.04
CA VAL A 41 0.00 -21.94 -0.28
C VAL A 41 -0.21 -21.17 1.01
N ASN A 42 0.34 -21.67 2.13
CA ASN A 42 0.30 -20.93 3.38
C ASN A 42 1.14 -19.64 3.25
N PRO A 43 0.55 -18.44 3.39
CA PRO A 43 1.26 -17.18 3.21
C PRO A 43 2.41 -16.94 4.19
N LEU A 44 2.28 -17.40 5.43
CA LEU A 44 3.32 -17.23 6.46
C LEU A 44 4.56 -18.04 6.11
N THR A 45 4.36 -19.23 5.56
CA THR A 45 5.44 -20.07 5.04
C THR A 45 6.01 -19.48 3.75
N ALA A 46 5.15 -18.98 2.84
CA ALA A 46 5.57 -18.41 1.57
C ALA A 46 6.49 -17.19 1.74
N PHE A 47 6.14 -16.24 2.62
CA PHE A 47 7.00 -15.08 2.90
C PHE A 47 8.32 -15.41 3.61
N ASN A 48 8.43 -16.59 4.21
CA ASN A 48 9.68 -17.04 4.80
C ASN A 48 10.64 -17.63 3.75
N ILE A 49 10.09 -18.20 2.67
CA ILE A 49 10.82 -18.95 1.66
C ILE A 49 11.21 -18.08 0.46
N TYR A 50 10.30 -17.22 -0.01
CA TYR A 50 10.45 -16.41 -1.22
C TYR A 50 10.78 -14.96 -0.87
#